data_AF-V2UG36-F1
#
_entry.id   AF-V2UG36-F1
#
_cell.length_a   1.000
_cell.length_b   1.000
_cell.length_c   1.000
_cell.angle_alpha   90.00
_cell.angle_beta   90.00
_cell.angle_gamma   90.00
#
_symmetry.space_group_name_H-M   'P 1'
#
loop_
_entity.id
_entity.type
_entity.pdbx_description
1 polymer ?
#
loop_
_entity_poly.entity_id
_entity_poly.type
_entity_poly.pdbx_seq_one_letter_code
_entity_poly.pdbx_strand_id
1 'polypeptide(L)'
;MIKQLEPVQVPVDFAEWSHPDLMLIDPRLQTSSEEPYSREEWEKMQSDGGITIKVEQHSIEDVSEIIGDDDLEDWSNWKPNPPTPDHFLICGFSTEYDFIVLWWAKKIQGEAHE
;
A
#
# COMPACT_ATOMS: atom_id res chain seq x y z
N MET A 1 -16.96 -9.44 11.28
CA MET A 1 -16.04 -8.74 12.22
C MET A 1 -15.21 -7.83 11.37
N ILE A 2 -15.25 -6.53 11.60
CA ILE A 2 -14.30 -5.58 11.00
C ILE A 2 -12.93 -5.91 11.57
N LYS A 3 -11.94 -6.11 10.71
CA LYS A 3 -10.56 -6.33 11.14
C LYS A 3 -9.86 -4.99 11.09
N GLN A 4 -9.43 -4.50 12.25
CA GLN A 4 -8.59 -3.32 12.27
C GLN A 4 -7.21 -3.70 11.71
N LEU A 5 -6.83 -3.11 10.57
CA LEU A 5 -5.48 -3.26 10.04
C LEU A 5 -4.53 -2.45 10.94
N GLU A 6 -3.48 -3.11 11.41
CA GLU A 6 -2.48 -2.56 12.31
C GLU A 6 -1.16 -2.33 11.55
N PRO A 7 -0.37 -1.29 11.87
CA PRO A 7 0.93 -1.11 11.27
C PRO A 7 1.87 -2.28 11.62
N VAL A 8 2.62 -2.75 10.64
CA VAL A 8 3.67 -3.78 10.81
C VAL A 8 5.03 -3.24 10.43
N GLN A 9 6.08 -3.97 10.81
CA GLN A 9 7.41 -3.69 10.32
C GLN A 9 7.46 -3.94 8.81
N VAL A 10 7.69 -2.87 8.04
CA VAL A 10 7.96 -2.96 6.60
C VAL A 10 9.36 -3.58 6.42
N PRO A 11 9.52 -4.56 5.53
CA PRO A 11 10.85 -5.08 5.18
C PRO A 11 11.79 -3.98 4.67
N VAL A 12 13.09 -4.24 4.72
CA VAL A 12 14.10 -3.32 4.17
C VAL A 12 13.88 -3.14 2.67
N ASP A 13 13.72 -4.26 1.98
CA ASP A 13 13.31 -4.32 0.58
C ASP A 13 11.82 -4.65 0.52
N PHE A 14 11.02 -3.69 0.06
CA PHE A 14 9.57 -3.80 -0.02
C PHE A 14 9.08 -3.77 -1.47
N ALA A 15 9.96 -4.07 -2.43
CA ALA A 15 9.56 -4.34 -3.82
C ALA A 15 8.52 -5.46 -3.85
N GLU A 16 7.42 -5.23 -4.57
CA GLU A 16 6.28 -6.15 -4.69
C GLU A 16 5.72 -6.66 -3.34
N TRP A 17 5.91 -5.89 -2.27
CA TRP A 17 5.47 -6.26 -0.94
C TRP A 17 4.04 -5.81 -0.67
N SER A 18 3.28 -6.67 0.01
CA SER A 18 1.96 -6.32 0.56
C SER A 18 1.89 -6.67 2.04
N HIS A 19 1.07 -5.91 2.76
CA HIS A 19 0.82 -6.13 4.18
C HIS A 19 0.29 -7.55 4.41
N PRO A 20 0.81 -8.30 5.40
CA PRO A 20 0.44 -9.71 5.61
C PRO A 20 -1.06 -9.90 5.87
N ASP A 21 -1.69 -8.93 6.54
CA ASP A 21 -3.13 -8.95 6.80
C ASP A 21 -3.98 -8.30 5.69
N LEU A 22 -3.39 -7.79 4.60
CA LEU A 22 -4.14 -7.18 3.50
C LEU A 22 -5.12 -8.19 2.89
N MET A 23 -4.69 -9.44 2.76
CA MET A 23 -5.52 -10.54 2.27
C MET A 23 -6.78 -10.77 3.11
N LEU A 24 -6.81 -10.33 4.36
CA LEU A 24 -7.97 -10.52 5.23
C LEU A 24 -9.09 -9.51 4.98
N ILE A 25 -8.77 -8.43 4.26
CA ILE A 25 -9.67 -7.30 3.97
C ILE A 25 -9.81 -7.04 2.47
N ASP A 26 -8.95 -7.66 1.65
CA ASP A 26 -8.98 -7.57 0.20
C ASP A 26 -10.23 -8.28 -0.37
N PRO A 27 -11.17 -7.54 -0.98
CA PRO A 27 -12.37 -8.12 -1.59
C PRO A 27 -12.07 -8.96 -2.85
N ARG A 28 -10.86 -8.87 -3.40
CA ARG A 28 -10.41 -9.54 -4.62
C ARG A 28 -9.42 -10.67 -4.39
N LEU A 29 -9.11 -11.04 -3.15
CA LEU A 29 -8.14 -12.12 -2.87
C LEU A 29 -8.45 -13.44 -3.65
N GLN A 30 -9.73 -13.71 -3.93
CA GLN A 30 -10.16 -14.91 -4.64
C GLN A 30 -10.33 -14.72 -6.16
N THR A 31 -10.11 -13.51 -6.69
CA THR A 31 -10.24 -13.20 -8.10
C THR A 31 -8.87 -12.92 -8.70
N SER A 32 -8.52 -13.66 -9.75
CA SER A 32 -7.29 -13.40 -10.53
C SER A 32 -7.49 -12.25 -11.52
N SER A 33 -8.19 -11.19 -11.12
CA SER A 33 -8.48 -10.06 -12.01
C SER A 33 -7.34 -9.06 -11.97
N GLU A 34 -6.75 -8.80 -13.13
CA GLU A 34 -5.74 -7.74 -13.34
C GLU A 34 -6.38 -6.35 -13.47
N GLU A 35 -7.71 -6.26 -13.35
CA GLU A 35 -8.42 -4.98 -13.44
C GLU A 35 -8.15 -4.10 -12.21
N PRO A 36 -8.25 -2.77 -12.32
CA PRO A 36 -8.23 -1.90 -11.15
C PRO A 36 -9.43 -2.16 -10.23
N TYR A 37 -9.26 -1.93 -8.93
CA TYR A 37 -10.35 -1.98 -7.96
C TYR A 37 -11.44 -0.95 -8.32
N SER A 38 -12.69 -1.40 -8.33
CA SER A 38 -13.83 -0.50 -8.40
C SER A 38 -13.96 0.32 -7.12
N ARG A 39 -14.73 1.39 -7.18
CA ARG A 39 -15.00 2.24 -6.02
C ARG A 39 -15.60 1.44 -4.84
N GLU A 40 -16.56 0.56 -5.11
CA GLU A 40 -17.23 -0.23 -4.07
C GLU A 40 -16.26 -1.20 -3.39
N GLU A 41 -15.30 -1.76 -4.15
CA GLU A 41 -14.27 -2.63 -3.61
C GLU A 41 -13.26 -1.87 -2.75
N TRP A 42 -12.86 -0.66 -3.18
CA TRP A 42 -12.05 0.24 -2.35
C TRP A 42 -12.74 0.62 -1.05
N GLU A 43 -14.02 0.97 -1.11
CA GLU A 43 -14.82 1.33 0.06
C GLU A 43 -14.98 0.13 0.99
N LYS A 44 -15.20 -1.07 0.44
CA LYS A 44 -15.28 -2.32 1.20
C LYS A 44 -13.98 -2.65 1.91
N MET A 45 -12.85 -2.60 1.20
CA MET A 45 -11.52 -2.86 1.77
C MET A 45 -11.20 -1.91 2.93
N GLN A 46 -11.47 -0.62 2.73
CA GLN A 46 -11.29 0.41 3.77
C GLN A 46 -12.18 0.18 4.99
N SER A 47 -13.45 -0.14 4.76
CA SER A 47 -14.42 -0.44 5.81
C SER A 47 -14.06 -1.71 6.60
N ASP A 48 -13.76 -2.81 5.90
CA ASP A 48 -13.40 -4.08 6.50
C ASP A 48 -12.06 -4.00 7.25
N GLY A 49 -11.15 -3.13 6.81
CA GLY A 49 -9.86 -2.83 7.42
C GLY A 49 -9.86 -1.76 8.52
N GLY A 50 -10.95 -1.00 8.69
CA GLY A 50 -10.98 0.15 9.60
C GLY A 50 -9.92 1.22 9.26
N ILE A 51 -9.61 1.39 7.97
CA ILE A 51 -8.56 2.28 7.47
C ILE A 51 -9.06 3.15 6.32
N THR A 52 -8.40 4.28 6.09
CA THR A 52 -8.44 5.00 4.82
C THR A 52 -7.19 4.68 4.01
N ILE A 53 -7.31 4.51 2.70
CA ILE A 53 -6.18 4.23 1.80
C ILE A 53 -5.91 5.45 0.93
N LYS A 54 -4.64 5.85 0.88
CA LYS A 54 -4.12 6.84 -0.06
C LYS A 54 -3.14 6.15 -1.00
N VAL A 55 -3.41 6.23 -2.29
CA VAL A 55 -2.51 5.75 -3.34
C VAL A 55 -1.57 6.89 -3.72
N GLU A 56 -0.28 6.59 -3.78
CA GLU A 56 0.77 7.48 -4.23
C GLU A 56 1.52 6.82 -5.38
N GLN A 57 1.87 7.59 -6.40
CA GLN A 57 2.59 7.13 -7.58
C GLN A 57 3.86 7.95 -7.72
N HIS A 58 4.99 7.27 -7.89
CA HIS A 58 6.30 7.87 -8.18
C HIS A 58 6.74 7.42 -9.56
N SER A 59 7.24 8.34 -10.39
CA SER A 59 7.90 7.95 -11.64
C SER A 59 9.18 7.19 -11.29
N ILE A 60 9.47 6.11 -12.01
CA ILE A 60 10.74 5.40 -11.87
C ILE A 60 11.91 6.38 -12.12
N GLU A 61 11.78 7.30 -13.08
CA GLU A 61 12.80 8.33 -13.35
C GLU A 61 13.11 9.21 -12.13
N ASP A 62 12.13 9.46 -11.25
CA ASP A 62 12.31 10.28 -10.06
C ASP A 62 13.05 9.54 -8.93
N VAL A 63 13.09 8.20 -8.99
CA VAL A 63 13.63 7.35 -7.93
C VAL A 63 14.76 6.42 -8.42
N SER A 64 15.08 6.42 -9.71
CA SER A 64 16.04 5.49 -10.32
C SER A 64 17.46 5.69 -9.79
N GLU A 65 17.83 6.91 -9.40
CA GLU A 65 19.10 7.18 -8.71
C GLU A 65 19.20 6.49 -7.34
N ILE A 66 18.07 6.07 -6.75
CA ILE A 66 17.98 5.48 -5.42
C ILE A 66 17.82 3.96 -5.47
N ILE A 67 16.93 3.45 -6.33
CA ILE A 67 16.65 2.01 -6.47
C ILE A 67 17.55 1.32 -7.52
N GLY A 68 18.26 2.11 -8.34
CA GLY A 68 19.10 1.60 -9.44
C GLY A 68 18.30 1.43 -10.73
N ASP A 69 18.83 1.99 -11.82
CA ASP A 69 18.23 1.91 -13.16
C ASP A 69 18.13 0.47 -13.71
N ASP A 70 19.03 -0.43 -13.28
CA ASP A 70 19.12 -1.80 -13.80
C ASP A 70 18.33 -2.84 -12.96
N ASP A 71 17.88 -2.49 -11.75
CA ASP A 71 17.29 -3.44 -10.80
C ASP A 71 16.06 -2.83 -10.11
N LEU A 72 14.95 -2.74 -10.86
CA LEU A 72 13.66 -2.27 -10.35
C LEU A 72 13.05 -3.21 -9.28
N GLU A 73 13.73 -4.30 -8.96
CA GLU A 73 13.33 -5.31 -8.00
C GLU A 73 14.01 -5.14 -6.62
N ASP A 74 15.00 -4.24 -6.45
CA ASP A 74 15.64 -3.95 -5.15
C ASP A 74 15.37 -2.53 -4.66
N TRP A 75 14.51 -2.38 -3.65
CA TRP A 75 14.20 -1.08 -3.05
C TRP A 75 14.85 -0.87 -1.69
N SER A 76 15.86 -1.66 -1.32
CA SER A 76 16.52 -1.63 0.00
C SER A 76 17.07 -0.26 0.40
N ASN A 77 17.43 0.57 -0.59
CA ASN A 77 18.01 1.90 -0.39
C ASN A 77 16.98 3.03 -0.42
N TRP A 78 15.74 2.75 -0.82
CA TRP A 78 14.68 3.74 -0.93
C TRP A 78 13.80 3.75 0.32
N LYS A 79 13.52 4.94 0.84
CA LYS A 79 12.67 5.15 2.01
C LYS A 79 11.68 6.28 1.73
N PRO A 80 10.52 5.97 1.15
CA PRO A 80 9.53 6.99 0.85
C PRO A 80 8.97 7.58 2.15
N ASN A 81 8.72 8.90 2.13
CA ASN A 81 8.11 9.57 3.27
C ASN A 81 6.60 9.31 3.27
N PRO A 82 6.00 8.93 4.40
CA PRO A 82 4.56 8.75 4.46
C PRO A 82 3.84 10.09 4.24
N PRO A 83 2.63 10.09 3.65
CA PRO A 83 1.83 11.30 3.45
C PRO A 83 1.60 12.11 4.72
N THR A 84 1.43 11.44 5.86
CA THR A 84 1.41 12.03 7.20
C THR A 84 2.04 11.04 8.20
N PRO A 85 2.43 11.48 9.42
CA PRO A 85 3.00 10.58 10.44
C PRO A 85 2.08 9.42 10.88
N ASP A 86 0.77 9.53 10.64
CA ASP A 86 -0.20 8.47 10.98
C ASP A 86 -0.36 7.42 9.88
N HIS A 87 0.24 7.66 8.71
CA HIS A 87 0.18 6.71 7.60
C HIS A 87 1.25 5.63 7.76
N PHE A 88 0.88 4.40 7.45
CA PHE A 88 1.78 3.26 7.34
C PHE A 88 1.60 2.58 5.98
N LEU A 89 2.69 2.02 5.46
CA LEU A 89 2.68 1.38 4.14
C LEU A 89 1.93 0.04 4.23
N ILE A 90 1.05 -0.22 3.25
CA ILE A 90 0.32 -1.49 3.14
C ILE A 90 0.55 -2.23 1.82
N CYS A 91 1.07 -1.55 0.80
CA CYS A 91 1.43 -2.16 -0.47
C CYS A 91 2.49 -1.31 -1.16
N GLY A 92 3.45 -1.94 -1.82
CA GLY A 92 4.41 -1.32 -2.72
C GLY A 92 4.65 -2.23 -3.90
N PHE A 93 4.38 -1.75 -5.11
CA PHE A 93 4.61 -2.51 -6.33
C PHE A 93 4.99 -1.59 -7.49
N SER A 94 5.83 -2.09 -8.38
CA SER A 94 6.10 -1.44 -9.66
C SER A 94 5.03 -1.82 -10.67
N THR A 95 4.76 -0.92 -11.58
CA THR A 95 4.02 -1.24 -12.79
C THR A 95 5.03 -1.58 -13.88
N GLU A 96 4.67 -2.50 -14.79
CA GLU A 96 5.53 -2.88 -15.92
C GLU A 96 5.95 -1.70 -16.82
N TYR A 97 5.31 -0.54 -16.67
CA TYR A 97 5.43 0.56 -17.62
C TYR A 97 6.35 1.67 -17.12
N ASP A 98 6.12 2.36 -16.00
CA ASP A 98 7.00 3.51 -15.64
C ASP A 98 6.90 3.97 -14.18
N PHE A 99 6.04 3.35 -13.37
CA PHE A 99 5.69 3.90 -12.05
C PHE A 99 5.86 2.89 -10.92
N ILE A 100 6.21 3.41 -9.75
CA ILE A 100 6.07 2.72 -8.48
C ILE A 100 4.83 3.22 -7.77
N VAL A 101 4.01 2.30 -7.31
CA VAL A 101 2.75 2.55 -6.64
C VAL A 101 2.87 2.16 -5.18
N LEU A 102 2.63 3.13 -4.30
CA LEU A 102 2.61 2.94 -2.85
C LEU A 102 1.20 3.13 -2.32
N TRP A 103 0.74 2.20 -1.50
CA TRP A 103 -0.53 2.33 -0.79
C TRP A 103 -0.25 2.62 0.67
N TRP A 104 -0.73 3.76 1.12
CA TRP A 104 -0.60 4.23 2.49
C TRP A 104 -1.94 4.10 3.19
N ALA A 105 -1.96 3.39 4.31
CA ALA A 105 -3.13 3.28 5.16
C ALA A 105 -3.02 4.21 6.37
N LYS A 106 -4.15 4.80 6.77
CA LYS A 106 -4.31 5.48 8.05
C LYS A 106 -5.53 4.90 8.75
N LYS A 107 -5.43 4.64 10.05
CA LYS A 107 -6.58 4.14 10.83
C LYS A 107 -7.70 5.19 10.87
N ILE A 108 -8.92 4.74 10.67
CA ILE A 108 -10.10 5.53 10.97
C ILE A 108 -10.21 5.52 12.49
N GLN A 109 -9.75 6.59 13.16
CA GLN A 109 -10.07 6.78 14.56
C GLN A 109 -11.58 6.92 14.65
N GLY A 110 -12.27 5.87 15.09
CA GLY A 110 -13.62 6.01 15.60
C GLY A 110 -13.54 7.06 16.69
N GLU A 111 -14.33 8.13 16.59
CA GLU A 111 -14.43 9.14 17.63
C GLU A 111 -14.63 8.41 18.96
N ALA A 112 -13.61 8.44 19.81
CA ALA A 112 -13.77 8.16 21.22
C ALA A 112 -14.59 9.34 21.77
N HIS A 113 -15.91 9.25 21.60
CA HIS A 113 -16.83 10.03 22.40
C HIS A 113 -16.75 9.48 23.82
N GLU A 114 -15.89 10.10 24.63
CA GLU A 114 -16.03 10.12 26.09
C GLU A 114 -17.15 11.09 26.50
#